data_AF-B7BFX1-F1
#
_entry.id   AF-B7BFX1-F1
#
_cell.length_a   1.000
_cell.length_b   1.000
_cell.length_c   1.000
_cell.angle_alpha   90.00
_cell.angle_beta   90.00
_cell.angle_gamma   90.00
#
_symmetry.space_group_name_H-M   'P 1'
#
loop_
_entity.id
_entity.type
_entity.pdbx_description
1 polymer ?
#
loop_
_entity_poly.entity_id
_entity_poly.type
_entity_poly.pdbx_seq_one_letter_code
_entity_poly.pdbx_strand_id
1 'polypeptide(L)'
;MKLRKYYPTIVLSDIHLGSEHSRTEEVTNFLKHVNCDRLILNGDIIDGWQLQKSGRRWKQQHTDFFKVLMKMMEKQGTEIVYIRGNHDDFLDNLVPFTFSNLSVVKDYILNTHGKRYLVTHGDIFDTVTTNMRWLAMLGDMGYTFLLWLNRIYNQRREKAGKPYFSLSQHVKHKVKSAVSYISDFEKELVKLAEAKKLDGIICGHIHQAANVRYG
;
A
#
# COMPACT_ATOMS: atom_id res chain seq x y z
N MET A 1 9.33 -14.50 33.56
CA MET A 1 9.09 -13.34 32.66
C MET A 1 9.57 -13.73 31.27
N LYS A 2 8.69 -13.84 30.25
CA LYS A 2 9.18 -13.98 28.87
C LYS A 2 9.85 -12.66 28.49
N LEU A 3 11.15 -12.69 28.14
CA LEU A 3 11.87 -11.53 27.63
C LEU A 3 11.17 -11.06 26.35
N ARG A 4 10.59 -9.86 26.37
CA ARG A 4 9.98 -9.24 25.19
C ARG A 4 11.08 -8.69 24.30
N LYS A 5 11.02 -8.98 23.01
CA LYS A 5 12.00 -8.46 22.06
C LYS A 5 11.77 -6.97 21.85
N TYR A 6 12.84 -6.18 21.91
CA TYR A 6 12.80 -4.74 21.72
C TYR A 6 13.09 -4.36 20.27
N TYR A 7 12.32 -3.41 19.74
CA TYR A 7 12.50 -2.80 18.44
C TYR A 7 12.40 -1.26 18.59
N PRO A 8 13.38 -0.46 18.13
CA PRO A 8 13.29 1.00 18.26
C PRO A 8 12.07 1.59 17.57
N THR A 9 11.72 1.08 16.39
CA THR A 9 10.55 1.50 15.63
C THR A 9 9.90 0.29 14.96
N ILE A 10 8.58 0.23 15.04
CA ILE A 10 7.75 -0.74 14.33
C ILE A 10 6.86 0.05 13.38
N VAL A 11 6.77 -0.37 12.11
CA VAL A 11 5.83 0.19 11.13
C VAL A 11 4.89 -0.92 10.71
N LEU A 12 3.58 -0.69 10.82
CA LEU A 12 2.52 -1.60 10.40
C LEU A 12 1.59 -0.85 9.44
N SER A 13 1.10 -1.50 8.40
CA SER A 13 0.20 -0.92 7.40
C SER A 13 -0.88 -1.94 7.02
N ASP A 14 -1.98 -1.47 6.42
CA ASP A 14 -2.94 -2.32 5.70
C ASP A 14 -3.49 -3.47 6.57
N ILE A 15 -3.80 -3.16 7.83
CA ILE A 15 -4.39 -4.13 8.75
C ILE A 15 -5.88 -4.35 8.42
N HIS A 16 -6.57 -3.31 7.93
CA HIS A 16 -7.97 -3.35 7.50
C HIS A 16 -8.91 -3.92 8.57
N LEU A 17 -8.84 -3.41 9.81
CA LEU A 17 -9.75 -3.82 10.90
C LEU A 17 -11.21 -3.63 10.48
N GLY A 18 -12.02 -4.69 10.59
CA GLY A 18 -13.39 -4.72 10.08
C GLY A 18 -13.56 -5.58 8.82
N SER A 19 -12.45 -5.87 8.13
CA SER A 19 -12.43 -6.80 7.01
C SER A 19 -12.36 -8.27 7.42
N GLU A 20 -12.91 -9.12 6.57
CA GLU A 20 -12.96 -10.58 6.77
C GLU A 20 -11.58 -11.23 6.70
N HIS A 21 -10.70 -10.66 5.86
CA HIS A 21 -9.34 -11.16 5.67
C HIS A 21 -8.31 -10.49 6.59
N SER A 22 -8.75 -9.60 7.49
CA SER A 22 -7.86 -8.91 8.44
C SER A 22 -7.22 -9.92 9.40
N ARG A 23 -5.89 -9.94 9.43
CA ARG A 23 -5.09 -10.73 10.38
C ARG A 23 -4.93 -10.02 11.73
N THR A 24 -6.04 -9.50 12.26
CA THR A 24 -6.07 -8.69 13.51
C THR A 24 -5.46 -9.43 14.70
N GLU A 25 -5.77 -10.72 14.87
CA GLU A 25 -5.26 -11.49 16.01
C GLU A 25 -3.74 -11.71 15.94
N GLU A 26 -3.22 -11.96 14.74
CA GLU A 26 -1.78 -12.18 14.50
C GLU A 26 -0.98 -10.92 14.85
N VAL A 27 -1.41 -9.76 14.33
CA VAL A 27 -0.75 -8.47 14.63
C VAL A 27 -0.90 -8.09 16.11
N THR A 28 -2.06 -8.34 16.71
CA THR A 28 -2.28 -8.09 18.14
C THR A 28 -1.36 -8.97 19.00
N ASN A 29 -1.22 -10.24 18.64
CA ASN A 29 -0.33 -11.17 19.33
C ASN A 29 1.13 -10.79 19.14
N PHE A 30 1.54 -10.32 17.96
CA PHE A 30 2.88 -9.77 17.74
C PHE A 30 3.16 -8.59 18.69
N LEU A 31 2.27 -7.60 18.74
CA LEU A 31 2.42 -6.40 19.60
C LEU A 31 2.49 -6.75 21.10
N LYS A 32 1.74 -7.77 21.55
CA LYS A 32 1.81 -8.28 22.94
C LYS A 32 3.18 -8.84 23.34
N HIS A 33 4.00 -9.28 22.38
CA HIS A 33 5.28 -9.95 22.65
C HIS A 33 6.53 -9.07 22.41
N VAL A 34 6.33 -7.84 21.95
CA VAL A 34 7.42 -6.91 21.62
C VAL A 34 7.31 -5.62 22.43
N ASN A 35 8.41 -4.90 22.58
CA ASN A 35 8.42 -3.53 23.07
C ASN A 35 8.97 -2.64 21.96
N CYS A 36 8.44 -1.42 21.84
CA CYS A 36 9.02 -0.41 20.97
C CYS A 36 8.85 1.00 21.53
N ASP A 37 9.78 1.88 21.17
CA ASP A 37 9.67 3.31 21.51
C ASP A 37 8.67 4.00 20.58
N ARG A 38 8.67 3.62 19.30
CA ARG A 38 7.75 4.15 18.30
C ARG A 38 6.99 3.05 17.56
N LEU A 39 5.68 3.23 17.44
CA LEU A 39 4.81 2.43 16.61
C LEU A 39 4.13 3.33 15.58
N ILE A 40 4.45 3.11 14.31
CA ILE A 40 3.85 3.84 13.19
C ILE A 40 2.79 2.94 12.55
N LEU A 41 1.56 3.41 12.54
CA LEU A 41 0.42 2.78 11.88
C LEU A 41 0.22 3.50 10.53
N ASN A 42 0.76 2.95 9.45
CA ASN A 42 0.93 3.58 8.14
C ASN A 42 -0.30 3.49 7.21
N GLY A 43 -1.47 3.87 7.71
CA GLY A 43 -2.71 3.90 6.94
C GLY A 43 -3.35 2.54 6.74
N ASP A 44 -4.64 2.60 6.38
CA ASP A 44 -5.53 1.47 6.14
C ASP A 44 -5.56 0.51 7.34
N ILE A 45 -5.62 1.09 8.53
CA ILE A 45 -5.65 0.32 9.78
C ILE A 45 -7.08 -0.06 10.09
N ILE A 46 -8.06 0.81 9.85
CA ILE A 46 -9.48 0.54 10.02
C ILE A 46 -10.17 0.68 8.67
N ASP A 47 -10.90 -0.34 8.24
CA ASP A 47 -11.76 -0.22 7.06
C ASP A 47 -13.11 0.41 7.46
N GLY A 48 -13.14 1.75 7.52
CA GLY A 48 -14.32 2.52 7.91
C GLY A 48 -15.50 2.29 6.97
N TRP A 49 -15.23 2.18 5.67
CA TRP A 49 -16.24 1.95 4.65
C TRP A 49 -16.91 0.58 4.80
N GLN A 50 -16.11 -0.48 5.02
CA GLN A 50 -16.65 -1.82 5.19
C GLN A 50 -17.47 -1.93 6.48
N LEU A 51 -17.05 -1.28 7.58
CA LEU A 51 -17.83 -1.23 8.83
C LEU A 51 -19.19 -0.54 8.65
N GLN A 52 -19.26 0.55 7.87
CA GLN A 52 -20.52 1.25 7.59
C GLN A 52 -21.43 0.49 6.62
N LYS A 53 -20.87 -0.05 5.52
CA LYS A 53 -21.65 -0.62 4.41
C LYS A 53 -22.19 -2.00 4.68
N SER A 54 -21.43 -2.85 5.38
CA SER A 54 -21.73 -4.29 5.44
C SER A 54 -22.52 -4.71 6.67
N GLY A 55 -22.87 -3.78 7.57
CA GLY A 55 -23.46 -4.10 8.87
C GLY A 55 -22.57 -5.03 9.71
N ARG A 56 -21.30 -5.21 9.31
CA ARG A 56 -20.35 -6.07 10.02
C ARG A 56 -20.05 -5.42 11.35
N ARG A 57 -20.37 -6.18 12.41
CA ARG A 57 -20.18 -5.73 13.78
C ARG A 57 -18.70 -5.68 14.10
N TRP A 58 -18.30 -4.57 14.71
CA TRP A 58 -17.04 -4.44 15.42
C TRP A 58 -16.86 -5.63 16.37
N LYS A 59 -15.85 -6.46 16.11
CA LYS A 59 -15.55 -7.68 16.88
C LYS A 59 -14.62 -7.38 18.06
N GLN A 60 -14.64 -8.25 19.06
CA GLN A 60 -13.79 -8.15 20.25
C GLN A 60 -12.30 -8.05 19.91
N GLN A 61 -11.83 -8.77 18.88
CA GLN A 61 -10.44 -8.71 18.41
C GLN A 61 -9.98 -7.30 18.01
N HIS A 62 -10.87 -6.46 17.45
CA HIS A 62 -10.53 -5.09 17.08
C HIS A 62 -10.37 -4.23 18.33
N THR A 63 -11.28 -4.36 19.31
CA THR A 63 -11.13 -3.72 20.62
C THR A 63 -9.84 -4.15 21.31
N ASP A 64 -9.49 -5.43 21.25
CA ASP A 64 -8.30 -5.97 21.90
C ASP A 64 -7.01 -5.43 21.28
N PHE A 65 -6.99 -5.19 19.96
CA PHE A 65 -5.92 -4.47 19.29
C PHE A 65 -5.71 -3.07 19.90
N PHE A 66 -6.75 -2.24 19.97
CA PHE A 66 -6.65 -0.90 20.57
C PHE A 66 -6.28 -0.93 22.06
N LYS A 67 -6.76 -1.92 22.82
CA LYS A 67 -6.34 -2.11 24.21
C LYS A 67 -4.85 -2.41 24.33
N VAL A 68 -4.25 -3.13 23.39
CA VAL A 68 -2.80 -3.35 23.37
C VAL A 68 -2.08 -2.05 23.08
N LEU A 69 -2.55 -1.27 22.11
CA LEU A 69 -1.97 0.05 21.79
C LEU A 69 -1.99 0.99 22.99
N MET A 70 -3.14 1.13 23.66
CA MET A 70 -3.27 1.97 24.87
C MET A 70 -2.33 1.50 25.98
N LYS A 71 -2.22 0.18 26.22
CA LYS A 71 -1.28 -0.37 27.21
C LYS A 71 0.18 -0.10 26.85
N MET A 72 0.54 -0.10 25.57
CA MET A 72 1.89 0.24 25.12
C MET A 72 2.19 1.71 25.41
N MET A 73 1.27 2.63 25.05
CA MET A 73 1.40 4.05 25.38
C MET A 73 1.54 4.29 26.88
N GLU A 74 0.65 3.71 27.70
CA GLU A 74 0.58 3.95 29.14
C GLU A 74 1.74 3.31 29.92
N LYS A 75 2.08 2.05 29.61
CA LYS A 75 3.04 1.27 30.41
C LYS A 75 4.46 1.31 29.88
N GLN A 76 4.63 1.56 28.58
CA GLN A 76 5.93 1.52 27.91
C GLN A 76 6.37 2.90 27.43
N GLY A 77 5.47 3.90 27.45
CA GLY A 77 5.76 5.21 26.89
C GLY A 77 5.86 5.19 25.36
N THR A 78 5.32 4.16 24.70
CA THR A 78 5.40 4.04 23.23
C THR A 78 4.69 5.22 22.56
N GLU A 79 5.41 5.92 21.69
CA GLU A 79 4.86 6.92 20.77
C GLU A 79 4.13 6.20 19.63
N ILE A 80 2.83 6.49 19.48
CA ILE A 80 2.01 5.98 18.38
C ILE A 80 1.79 7.10 17.37
N VAL A 81 2.25 6.86 16.15
CA VAL A 81 2.00 7.75 15.01
C VAL A 81 1.03 7.03 14.06
N TYR A 82 -0.19 7.52 13.98
CA TYR A 82 -1.20 7.05 13.05
C TYR A 82 -1.17 7.92 11.80
N ILE A 83 -0.77 7.33 10.67
CA ILE A 83 -0.83 7.96 9.36
C ILE A 83 -2.15 7.54 8.73
N ARG A 84 -2.92 8.49 8.23
CA ARG A 84 -4.24 8.24 7.62
C ARG A 84 -4.09 7.58 6.23
N GLY A 85 -4.76 6.45 6.01
CA GLY A 85 -4.93 5.85 4.68
C GLY A 85 -6.22 6.28 3.96
N ASN A 86 -6.51 5.72 2.79
CA ASN A 86 -7.73 6.05 2.04
C ASN A 86 -8.98 5.34 2.60
N HIS A 87 -8.81 4.23 3.33
CA HIS A 87 -9.92 3.56 4.03
C HIS A 87 -10.22 4.16 5.42
N ASP A 88 -9.33 5.02 5.93
CA ASP A 88 -9.47 5.71 7.22
C ASP A 88 -10.10 7.11 7.08
N ASP A 89 -10.97 7.33 6.09
CA ASP A 89 -11.58 8.63 5.74
C ASP A 89 -12.28 9.34 6.90
N PHE A 90 -12.85 8.58 7.84
CA PHE A 90 -13.45 9.10 9.07
C PHE A 90 -12.45 9.89 9.95
N LEU A 91 -11.14 9.71 9.76
CA LEU A 91 -10.11 10.48 10.46
C LEU A 91 -9.82 11.83 9.81
N ASP A 92 -10.38 12.16 8.65
CA ASP A 92 -10.10 13.43 7.95
C ASP A 92 -10.38 14.66 8.81
N ASN A 93 -11.46 14.62 9.59
CA ASN A 93 -11.83 15.69 10.51
C ASN A 93 -10.92 15.79 11.75
N LEU A 94 -10.10 14.76 11.97
CA LEU A 94 -9.16 14.66 13.07
C LEU A 94 -7.72 14.95 12.64
N VAL A 95 -7.41 15.16 11.36
CA VAL A 95 -6.02 15.38 10.92
C VAL A 95 -5.72 16.88 10.72
N PRO A 96 -4.63 17.44 11.32
CA PRO A 96 -3.70 16.83 12.25
C PRO A 96 -4.23 16.86 13.70
N PHE A 97 -4.01 15.78 14.43
CA PHE A 97 -4.31 15.71 15.86
C PHE A 97 -3.11 15.15 16.61
N THR A 98 -2.85 15.68 17.80
CA THR A 98 -1.82 15.13 18.69
C THR A 98 -2.32 15.24 20.11
N PHE A 99 -2.27 14.13 20.83
CA PHE A 99 -2.64 14.04 22.23
C PHE A 99 -1.73 13.04 22.94
N SER A 100 -0.96 13.52 23.92
CA SER A 100 0.01 12.69 24.65
C SER A 100 0.95 11.97 23.66
N ASN A 101 1.11 10.65 23.81
CA ASN A 101 1.93 9.80 22.95
C ASN A 101 1.21 9.38 21.64
N LEU A 102 0.11 10.01 21.25
CA LEU A 102 -0.62 9.68 20.01
C LEU A 102 -0.64 10.88 19.07
N SER A 103 -0.20 10.68 17.84
CA SER A 103 -0.32 11.64 16.74
C SER A 103 -1.09 11.02 15.57
N VAL A 104 -2.03 11.75 14.99
CA VAL A 104 -2.75 11.40 13.77
C VAL A 104 -2.39 12.41 12.68
N VAL A 105 -1.74 11.95 11.61
CA VAL A 105 -1.10 12.78 10.58
C VAL A 105 -1.35 12.24 9.17
N LYS A 106 -1.05 13.03 8.13
CA LYS A 106 -1.12 12.58 6.71
C LYS A 106 0.18 11.92 6.24
N ASP A 107 1.30 12.39 6.75
CA ASP A 107 2.63 11.83 6.53
C ASP A 107 3.50 12.06 7.77
N TYR A 108 4.61 11.35 7.85
CA TYR A 108 5.54 11.44 8.97
C TYR A 108 6.99 11.33 8.51
N ILE A 109 7.88 12.18 9.01
CA ILE A 109 9.32 12.06 8.76
C ILE A 109 9.96 11.29 9.91
N LEU A 110 10.30 10.04 9.65
CA LEU A 110 11.03 9.20 10.59
C LEU A 110 12.53 9.51 10.51
N ASN A 111 13.07 10.08 11.58
CA ASN A 111 14.52 10.24 11.75
C ASN A 111 15.04 9.07 12.59
N THR A 112 15.90 8.24 12.00
CA THR A 112 16.48 7.08 12.68
C THR A 112 17.88 6.80 12.16
N HIS A 113 18.82 6.49 13.07
CA HIS A 113 20.23 6.22 12.73
C HIS A 113 20.88 7.26 11.81
N GLY A 114 20.55 8.55 12.00
CA GLY A 114 21.07 9.66 11.19
C GLY A 114 20.45 9.79 9.79
N LYS A 115 19.46 8.96 9.46
CA LYS A 115 18.74 8.97 8.18
C LYS A 115 17.31 9.47 8.35
N ARG A 116 16.75 10.03 7.29
CA ARG A 116 15.42 10.62 7.23
C ARG A 116 14.56 9.86 6.23
N TYR A 117 13.49 9.26 6.69
CA TYR A 117 12.55 8.50 5.87
C TYR A 117 11.18 9.17 5.85
N LEU A 118 10.58 9.33 4.68
CA LEU A 118 9.16 9.70 4.59
C LEU A 118 8.32 8.45 4.80
N VAL A 119 7.47 8.44 5.81
CA VAL A 119 6.45 7.42 6.02
C VAL A 119 5.11 7.99 5.56
N THR A 120 4.49 7.33 4.60
CA THR A 120 3.20 7.73 4.02
C THR A 120 2.44 6.51 3.55
N HIS A 121 1.11 6.56 3.55
CA HIS A 121 0.31 5.42 3.13
C HIS A 121 0.50 5.13 1.63
N GLY A 122 0.41 6.17 0.79
CA GLY A 122 0.72 6.09 -0.65
C GLY A 122 -0.49 6.17 -1.59
N ASP A 123 -1.71 6.29 -1.06
CA ASP A 123 -2.98 6.46 -1.79
C ASP A 123 -2.97 7.61 -2.81
N ILE A 124 -2.25 8.69 -2.52
CA ILE A 124 -2.06 9.84 -3.43
C ILE A 124 -1.47 9.36 -4.78
N PHE A 125 -0.61 8.35 -4.75
CA PHE A 125 0.01 7.79 -5.94
C PHE A 125 -0.89 6.76 -6.64
N ASP A 126 -1.91 6.20 -5.97
CA ASP A 126 -2.91 5.32 -6.59
C ASP A 126 -3.93 6.07 -7.43
N THR A 127 -4.26 7.33 -7.10
CA THR A 127 -5.16 8.11 -7.98
C THR A 127 -4.52 8.32 -9.36
N VAL A 128 -3.20 8.46 -9.39
CA VAL A 128 -2.41 8.53 -10.62
C VAL A 128 -2.31 7.13 -11.23
N THR A 129 -1.92 6.10 -10.47
CA THR A 129 -1.57 4.76 -10.99
C THR A 129 -2.78 3.89 -11.36
N THR A 130 -3.89 3.97 -10.62
CA THR A 130 -5.11 3.15 -10.80
C THR A 130 -5.77 3.41 -12.15
N ASN A 131 -5.76 4.66 -12.62
CA ASN A 131 -6.22 5.03 -13.96
C ASN A 131 -5.41 4.37 -15.09
N MET A 132 -4.22 3.85 -14.82
CA MET A 132 -3.39 3.15 -15.81
C MET A 132 -3.41 1.62 -15.65
N ARG A 133 -3.71 1.09 -14.46
CA ARG A 133 -3.74 -0.35 -14.20
C ARG A 133 -4.91 -1.05 -14.91
N TRP A 134 -6.11 -0.46 -14.91
CA TRP A 134 -7.23 -0.99 -15.70
C TRP A 134 -6.93 -0.94 -17.21
N LEU A 135 -6.20 0.09 -17.64
CA LEU A 135 -5.70 0.24 -19.02
C LEU A 135 -4.71 -0.88 -19.38
N ALA A 136 -3.81 -1.24 -18.46
CA ALA A 136 -2.87 -2.34 -18.63
C ALA A 136 -3.59 -3.71 -18.72
N MET A 137 -4.57 -3.95 -17.85
CA MET A 137 -5.39 -5.18 -17.88
C MET A 137 -6.24 -5.28 -19.14
N LEU A 138 -6.91 -4.19 -19.55
CA LEU A 138 -7.59 -4.14 -20.85
C LEU A 138 -6.62 -4.29 -22.02
N GLY A 139 -5.40 -3.77 -21.89
CA GLY A 139 -4.34 -3.93 -22.88
C GLY A 139 -3.93 -5.38 -23.08
N ASP A 140 -3.79 -6.15 -21.99
CA ASP A 140 -3.40 -7.57 -22.05
C ASP A 140 -4.54 -8.47 -22.57
N MET A 141 -5.78 -8.21 -22.12
CA MET A 141 -6.98 -8.85 -22.67
C MET A 141 -7.18 -8.51 -24.15
N GLY A 142 -7.02 -7.24 -24.52
CA GLY A 142 -7.09 -6.76 -25.91
C GLY A 142 -5.99 -7.35 -26.79
N TYR A 143 -4.77 -7.52 -26.26
CA TYR A 143 -3.66 -8.16 -26.97
C TYR A 143 -3.97 -9.62 -27.28
N THR A 144 -4.46 -10.37 -26.29
CA THR A 144 -4.86 -11.77 -26.46
C THR A 144 -5.98 -11.91 -27.49
N PHE A 145 -6.98 -11.04 -27.42
CA PHE A 145 -8.07 -10.96 -28.40
C PHE A 145 -7.56 -10.62 -29.80
N LEU A 146 -6.65 -9.65 -29.94
CA LEU A 146 -6.06 -9.27 -31.21
C LEU A 146 -5.19 -10.37 -31.82
N LEU A 147 -4.45 -11.14 -31.01
CA LEU A 147 -3.71 -12.31 -31.49
C LEU A 147 -4.66 -13.38 -32.04
N TRP A 148 -5.76 -13.64 -31.33
CA TRP A 148 -6.80 -14.56 -31.79
C TRP A 148 -7.44 -14.09 -33.11
N LEU A 149 -7.80 -12.81 -33.20
CA LEU A 149 -8.40 -12.21 -34.39
C LEU A 149 -7.40 -12.17 -35.56
N ASN A 150 -6.13 -11.87 -35.31
CA ASN A 150 -5.06 -11.89 -36.29
C ASN A 150 -4.80 -13.31 -36.83
N ARG A 151 -4.97 -14.34 -35.99
CA ARG A 151 -4.89 -15.75 -36.42
C ARG A 151 -6.03 -16.11 -37.37
N ILE A 152 -7.27 -15.74 -37.03
CA ILE A 152 -8.44 -15.97 -37.90
C ILE A 152 -8.32 -15.20 -39.22
N TYR A 153 -7.88 -13.94 -39.15
CA TYR A 153 -7.72 -13.10 -40.33
C TYR A 153 -6.63 -13.63 -41.28
N ASN A 154 -5.48 -14.04 -40.74
CA ASN A 154 -4.42 -14.64 -41.56
C ASN A 154 -4.83 -16.00 -42.13
N GLN A 155 -5.56 -16.84 -41.40
CA GLN A 155 -6.10 -18.09 -41.94
C GLN A 155 -7.03 -17.86 -43.15
N ARG A 156 -7.84 -16.79 -43.13
CA ARG A 156 -8.68 -16.40 -44.28
C ARG A 156 -7.86 -15.84 -45.44
N ARG A 157 -6.80 -15.09 -45.16
CA ARG A 157 -5.89 -14.54 -46.17
C ARG A 157 -5.02 -15.59 -46.85
N GLU A 158 -4.55 -16.57 -46.09
CA GLU A 158 -3.74 -17.68 -46.58
C GLU A 158 -4.55 -18.54 -47.55
N LYS A 159 -5.82 -18.81 -47.23
CA LYS A 159 -6.79 -19.42 -48.17
C LYS A 159 -7.05 -18.59 -49.44
N ALA A 160 -6.79 -17.30 -49.40
CA ALA A 160 -6.91 -16.39 -50.55
C ALA A 160 -5.55 -16.07 -51.23
N GLY A 161 -4.48 -16.79 -50.89
CA GLY A 161 -3.14 -16.62 -51.48
C GLY A 161 -2.41 -15.33 -51.11
N LYS A 162 -2.85 -14.62 -50.06
CA LYS A 162 -2.29 -13.31 -49.66
C LYS A 162 -1.26 -13.47 -48.53
N PRO A 163 -0.18 -12.64 -48.49
CA PRO A 163 0.89 -12.77 -47.50
C PRO A 163 0.44 -12.43 -46.06
N TYR A 164 1.20 -12.91 -45.06
CA TYR A 164 0.95 -12.72 -43.63
C TYR A 164 0.98 -11.23 -43.22
N PHE A 165 0.06 -10.83 -42.35
CA PHE A 165 -0.02 -9.48 -41.79
C PHE A 165 -0.12 -9.53 -40.26
N SER A 166 0.68 -8.76 -39.53
CA SER A 166 0.71 -8.76 -38.05
C SER A 166 0.20 -7.45 -37.46
N LEU A 167 -1.09 -7.40 -37.11
CA LEU A 167 -1.65 -6.30 -36.31
C LEU A 167 -1.09 -6.29 -34.87
N SER A 168 -0.67 -7.45 -34.37
CA SER A 168 -0.26 -7.66 -32.97
C SER A 168 1.08 -7.02 -32.61
N GLN A 169 1.97 -6.78 -33.59
CA GLN A 169 3.25 -6.11 -33.33
C GLN A 169 3.08 -4.63 -32.96
N HIS A 170 2.12 -3.91 -33.56
CA HIS A 170 1.87 -2.50 -33.26
C HIS A 170 1.26 -2.28 -31.86
N VAL A 171 0.45 -3.22 -31.37
CA VAL A 171 -0.20 -3.11 -30.06
C VAL A 171 0.72 -3.53 -28.91
N LYS A 172 1.70 -4.43 -29.17
CA LYS A 172 2.68 -4.91 -28.19
C LYS A 172 3.49 -3.77 -27.54
N HIS A 173 3.79 -2.71 -28.28
CA HIS A 173 4.53 -1.55 -27.76
C HIS A 173 3.71 -0.72 -26.77
N LYS A 174 2.40 -0.58 -26.98
CA LYS A 174 1.50 0.17 -26.07
C LYS A 174 1.31 -0.56 -24.74
N VAL A 175 1.18 -1.89 -24.77
CA VAL A 175 1.04 -2.71 -23.54
C VAL A 175 2.34 -2.71 -22.72
N LYS A 176 3.51 -2.85 -23.36
CA LYS A 176 4.81 -2.73 -22.68
C LYS A 176 4.99 -1.37 -21.98
N SER A 177 4.49 -0.30 -22.59
CA SER A 177 4.57 1.06 -22.02
C SER A 177 3.70 1.24 -20.77
N ALA A 178 2.60 0.49 -20.64
CA ALA A 178 1.77 0.52 -19.44
C ALA A 178 2.40 -0.27 -18.28
N VAL A 179 3.11 -1.38 -18.58
CA VAL A 179 3.84 -2.17 -17.56
C VAL A 179 5.10 -1.45 -17.07
N SER A 180 5.80 -0.69 -17.93
CA SER A 180 6.90 0.16 -17.49
C SER A 180 6.45 1.24 -16.50
N TYR A 181 5.17 1.62 -16.51
CA TYR A 181 4.63 2.65 -15.61
C TYR A 181 4.61 2.21 -14.14
N ILE A 182 4.48 0.91 -13.84
CA ILE A 182 4.61 0.40 -12.45
C ILE A 182 6.05 0.56 -11.97
N SER A 183 7.05 0.36 -12.84
CA SER A 183 8.45 0.70 -12.53
C SER A 183 8.67 2.21 -12.42
N ASP A 184 7.83 3.03 -13.06
CA ASP A 184 7.90 4.48 -12.91
C ASP A 184 7.36 4.95 -11.55
N PHE A 185 6.42 4.24 -10.93
CA PHE A 185 5.95 4.55 -9.56
C PHE A 185 7.10 4.58 -8.55
N GLU A 186 7.92 3.53 -8.51
CA GLU A 186 9.06 3.46 -7.59
C GLU A 186 10.08 4.58 -7.88
N LYS A 187 10.27 4.93 -9.16
CA LYS A 187 11.11 6.07 -9.55
C LYS A 187 10.52 7.40 -9.12
N GLU A 188 9.20 7.59 -9.19
CA GLU A 188 8.55 8.80 -8.69
C GLU A 188 8.68 8.93 -7.17
N LEU A 189 8.60 7.81 -6.44
CA LEU A 189 8.91 7.78 -5.01
C LEU A 189 10.37 8.16 -4.74
N VAL A 190 11.32 7.63 -5.51
CA VAL A 190 12.75 8.00 -5.39
C VAL A 190 12.96 9.49 -5.67
N LYS A 191 12.39 10.02 -6.76
CA LYS A 191 12.46 11.45 -7.09
C LYS A 191 11.87 12.32 -5.99
N LEU A 192 10.76 11.89 -5.38
CA LEU A 192 10.16 12.59 -4.26
C LEU A 192 11.10 12.61 -3.04
N ALA A 193 11.74 11.48 -2.73
CA ALA A 193 12.72 11.38 -1.66
C ALA A 193 13.90 12.34 -1.91
N GLU A 194 14.45 12.31 -3.11
CA GLU A 194 15.55 13.20 -3.53
C GLU A 194 15.16 14.68 -3.46
N ALA A 195 14.00 15.05 -4.01
CA ALA A 195 13.49 16.42 -3.98
C ALA A 195 13.28 16.93 -2.55
N LYS A 196 12.84 16.06 -1.64
CA LYS A 196 12.68 16.38 -0.20
C LYS A 196 13.98 16.22 0.61
N LYS A 197 15.09 15.85 -0.02
CA LYS A 197 16.39 15.57 0.62
C LYS A 197 16.27 14.52 1.74
N LEU A 198 15.62 13.41 1.41
CA LEU A 198 15.37 12.26 2.29
C LEU A 198 16.17 11.04 1.82
N ASP A 199 16.48 10.14 2.74
CA ASP A 199 17.23 8.91 2.48
C ASP A 199 16.35 7.76 1.97
N GLY A 200 15.03 7.89 2.06
CA GLY A 200 14.10 6.90 1.55
C GLY A 200 12.64 7.17 1.90
N ILE A 201 11.76 6.27 1.44
CA ILE A 201 10.32 6.29 1.68
C ILE A 201 9.87 4.92 2.19
N ILE A 202 8.95 4.92 3.15
CA ILE A 202 8.25 3.75 3.66
C ILE A 202 6.77 3.90 3.30
N CYS A 203 6.28 3.04 2.40
CA CYS A 203 4.91 3.07 1.89
C CYS A 203 4.09 1.85 2.33
N GLY A 204 2.79 2.06 2.51
CA GLY A 204 1.83 1.04 2.95
C GLY A 204 1.13 0.34 1.79
N HIS A 205 0.53 1.14 0.89
CA HIS A 205 -0.39 0.69 -0.15
C HIS A 205 0.26 -0.05 -1.35
N ILE A 206 1.57 -0.33 -1.29
CA ILE A 206 2.20 -1.12 -2.35
C ILE A 206 1.81 -2.58 -2.10
N HIS A 207 0.87 -3.10 -2.88
CA HIS A 207 0.35 -4.49 -2.84
C HIS A 207 1.43 -5.59 -2.98
N GLN A 208 2.72 -5.23 -3.04
CA GLN A 208 3.87 -6.12 -2.99
C GLN A 208 4.87 -5.62 -1.94
N ALA A 209 5.28 -6.51 -1.04
CA ALA A 209 6.37 -6.23 -0.12
C ALA A 209 7.68 -6.07 -0.91
N ALA A 210 8.35 -4.93 -0.73
CA ALA A 210 9.60 -4.62 -1.41
C ALA A 210 10.58 -3.94 -0.45
N ASN A 211 11.88 -4.23 -0.62
CA ASN A 211 12.97 -3.52 0.02
C ASN A 211 14.06 -3.28 -1.04
N VAL A 212 13.96 -2.14 -1.73
CA VAL A 212 14.78 -1.81 -2.90
C VAL A 212 15.63 -0.59 -2.59
N ARG A 213 16.91 -0.65 -2.98
CA ARG A 213 17.84 0.47 -2.89
C ARG A 213 18.07 1.05 -4.27
N TYR A 214 17.81 2.34 -4.40
CA TYR A 214 18.14 3.13 -5.58
C TYR A 214 19.46 3.85 -5.32
N GLY A 215 20.33 3.86 -6.33
CA GLY A 215 21.74 4.26 -6.23
C GLY A 215 21.96 5.74 -6.44
#